data_AF-A0A3D5PQ49-F1
#
_entry.id   AF-A0A3D5PQ49-F1
#
_cell.length_a   1.000
_cell.length_b   1.000
_cell.length_c   1.000
_cell.angle_alpha   90.00
_cell.angle_beta   90.00
_cell.angle_gamma   90.00
#
_symmetry.space_group_name_H-M   'P 1'
#
loop_
_entity.id
_entity.type
_entity.pdbx_description
1 polymer ?
#
loop_
_entity_poly.entity_id
_entity_poly.type
_entity_poly.pdbx_seq_one_letter_code
_entity_poly.pdbx_strand_id
1 'polypeptide(L)'
;MTTREQVISGFLWTTNWKSARYTLLAGDASMRKYLRLGPGDDGRIAVLMDADPALGNNVGPFVRITNYLRSIDLSAPEIFATDPAQGLLIIEDLGDALFARVVAQDHTLEEPLYTAATDTLLHLHNAAPPTLTTYDATVMT
;
A
#
# COMPACT_ATOMS: atom_id res chain seq x y z
N MET A 1 16.96 -12.78 -16.09
CA MET A 1 16.10 -11.70 -15.59
C MET A 1 15.05 -11.39 -16.63
N THR A 2 13.79 -11.31 -16.24
CA THR A 2 12.70 -10.84 -17.13
C THR A 2 12.81 -9.32 -17.36
N THR A 3 12.15 -8.80 -18.40
CA THR A 3 12.06 -7.35 -18.64
C THR A 3 11.52 -6.61 -17.42
N ARG A 4 10.54 -7.18 -16.70
CA ARG A 4 9.97 -6.55 -15.50
C ARG A 4 10.96 -6.49 -14.33
N GLU A 5 11.75 -7.55 -14.12
CA GLU A 5 12.81 -7.56 -13.10
C GLU A 5 13.88 -6.49 -13.37
N GLN A 6 14.20 -6.22 -14.65
CA GLN A 6 15.13 -5.16 -15.01
C GLN A 6 14.57 -3.77 -14.70
N VAL A 7 13.28 -3.54 -14.98
CA VAL A 7 12.59 -2.28 -14.63
C VAL A 7 12.58 -2.08 -13.12
N ILE A 8 12.22 -3.11 -12.35
CA ILE A 8 12.24 -3.08 -10.88
C ILE A 8 13.65 -2.80 -10.36
N SER A 9 14.66 -3.51 -10.87
CA SER A 9 16.05 -3.30 -10.45
C SER A 9 16.50 -1.87 -10.74
N GLY A 10 16.22 -1.36 -11.93
CA GLY A 10 16.54 0.02 -12.33
C GLY A 10 15.90 1.06 -11.41
N PHE A 11 14.64 0.85 -11.02
CA PHE A 11 13.97 1.72 -10.06
C PHE A 11 14.62 1.66 -8.67
N LEU A 12 14.86 0.46 -8.13
CA LEU A 12 15.50 0.28 -6.82
C LEU A 12 16.89 0.95 -6.76
N TRP A 13 17.67 0.91 -7.86
CA TRP A 13 18.98 1.55 -7.97
C TRP A 13 18.98 3.05 -7.69
N THR A 14 17.82 3.72 -7.83
CA THR A 14 17.65 5.15 -7.56
C THR A 14 17.25 5.47 -6.12
N THR A 15 17.14 4.47 -5.25
CA THR A 15 16.55 4.59 -3.90
C THR A 15 17.47 4.02 -2.82
N ASN A 16 17.08 4.19 -1.55
CA ASN A 16 17.78 3.59 -0.40
C ASN A 16 17.77 2.05 -0.43
N TRP A 17 16.95 1.42 -1.27
CA TRP A 17 16.82 -0.04 -1.36
C TRP A 17 17.55 -0.66 -2.55
N LYS A 18 18.51 0.06 -3.18
CA LYS A 18 19.31 -0.41 -4.32
C LYS A 18 19.98 -1.77 -4.13
N SER A 19 20.31 -2.14 -2.90
CA SER A 19 20.96 -3.42 -2.53
C SER A 19 20.06 -4.30 -1.65
N ALA A 20 18.81 -3.90 -1.45
CA ALA A 20 17.88 -4.65 -0.61
C ALA A 20 17.50 -5.96 -1.31
N ARG A 21 17.53 -7.06 -0.55
CA ARG A 21 16.85 -8.29 -0.96
C ARG A 21 15.35 -8.10 -0.82
N TYR A 22 14.57 -8.76 -1.65
CA TYR A 22 13.13 -8.75 -1.52
C TYR A 22 12.51 -10.14 -1.59
N THR A 23 11.36 -10.28 -0.93
CA THR A 23 10.54 -11.49 -0.95
C THR A 23 9.11 -11.14 -1.34
N LEU A 24 8.45 -12.05 -2.06
CA LEU A 24 7.06 -11.87 -2.44
C LEU A 24 6.16 -11.92 -1.19
N LEU A 25 5.40 -10.86 -0.96
CA LEU A 25 4.25 -10.90 -0.04
C LEU A 25 3.13 -11.66 -0.73
N ALA A 26 2.39 -12.48 0.03
CA ALA A 26 1.25 -13.21 -0.49
C ALA A 26 0.32 -12.25 -1.25
N GLY A 27 -0.13 -12.65 -2.44
CA GLY A 27 -0.84 -11.78 -3.38
C GLY A 27 -2.07 -11.14 -2.73
N ASP A 28 -2.31 -9.87 -3.04
CA ASP A 28 -3.63 -9.30 -2.86
C ASP A 28 -4.54 -9.82 -3.99
N ALA A 29 -5.86 -9.71 -3.89
CA ALA A 29 -6.79 -10.17 -4.92
C ALA A 29 -6.73 -9.32 -6.21
N SER A 30 -5.60 -8.68 -6.51
CA SER A 30 -5.40 -7.78 -7.64
C SER A 30 -4.25 -8.25 -8.54
N MET A 31 -4.06 -7.56 -9.67
CA MET A 31 -2.93 -7.81 -10.57
C MET A 31 -1.63 -7.13 -10.11
N ARG A 32 -1.65 -6.45 -8.95
CA ARG A 32 -0.48 -5.84 -8.34
C ARG A 32 0.28 -6.87 -7.52
N LYS A 33 1.60 -6.74 -7.47
CA LYS A 33 2.46 -7.56 -6.61
C LYS A 33 3.08 -6.67 -5.55
N TYR A 34 3.26 -7.23 -4.36
CA TYR A 34 3.93 -6.56 -3.26
C TYR A 34 5.16 -7.38 -2.89
N LEU A 35 6.31 -6.73 -2.86
CA LEU A 35 7.59 -7.35 -2.56
C LEU A 35 8.12 -6.67 -1.30
N ARG A 36 8.24 -7.40 -0.19
CA ARG A 36 8.86 -6.86 1.03
C ARG A 36 10.35 -6.70 0.78
N LEU A 37 10.85 -5.49 0.92
CA LEU A 37 12.25 -5.12 0.84
C LEU A 37 12.87 -5.25 2.23
N GLY A 38 14.05 -5.86 2.30
CA GLY A 38 14.90 -5.82 3.49
C GLY A 38 15.37 -4.40 3.82
N PRO A 39 16.15 -4.23 4.90
CA PRO A 39 16.65 -2.93 5.31
C PRO A 39 17.39 -2.21 4.17
N GLY A 40 16.99 -0.96 3.90
CA GLY A 40 17.71 -0.07 3.00
C GLY A 40 18.96 0.53 3.65
N ASP A 41 19.65 1.41 2.92
CA ASP A 41 20.84 2.13 3.40
C ASP A 41 20.55 2.99 4.65
N ASP A 42 19.29 3.35 4.89
CA ASP A 42 18.81 4.08 6.07
C ASP A 42 18.29 3.15 7.20
N GLY A 43 18.41 1.83 7.02
CA GLY A 43 17.96 0.82 7.98
C GLY A 43 16.46 0.51 7.95
N ARG A 44 15.66 1.20 7.14
CA ARG A 44 14.21 0.98 7.07
C ARG A 44 13.87 -0.21 6.19
N ILE A 45 12.87 -1.00 6.60
CA ILE A 45 12.19 -1.95 5.73
C ILE A 45 11.09 -1.22 4.94
N ALA A 46 10.71 -1.78 3.79
CA ALA A 46 9.69 -1.19 2.93
C ALA A 46 8.99 -2.27 2.11
N VAL A 47 7.95 -1.89 1.39
CA VAL A 47 7.28 -2.73 0.40
C VAL A 47 7.42 -2.05 -0.96
N LEU A 48 7.91 -2.79 -1.94
CA LEU A 48 7.81 -2.42 -3.34
C LEU A 48 6.45 -2.88 -3.87
N MET A 49 5.63 -1.94 -4.32
CA MET A 49 4.44 -2.23 -5.12
C MET A 49 4.84 -2.26 -6.59
N ASP A 50 4.54 -3.39 -7.24
CA ASP A 50 4.62 -3.61 -8.68
C ASP A 50 3.20 -3.65 -9.27
N ALA A 51 2.79 -2.54 -9.86
CA ALA A 51 1.51 -2.37 -10.53
C ALA A 51 1.73 -2.20 -12.04
N ASP A 52 2.13 -3.27 -12.71
CA ASP A 52 2.54 -3.26 -14.13
C ASP A 52 1.48 -2.58 -15.04
N PRO A 53 1.79 -1.43 -15.67
CA PRO A 53 0.89 -0.73 -16.57
C PRO A 53 0.49 -1.56 -17.80
N ALA A 54 1.31 -2.53 -18.22
CA ALA A 54 0.97 -3.43 -19.32
C ALA A 54 -0.25 -4.33 -19.01
N LEU A 55 -0.60 -4.46 -17.73
CA LEU A 55 -1.78 -5.18 -17.24
C LEU A 55 -2.97 -4.24 -16.98
N GLY A 56 -2.89 -2.98 -17.41
CA GLY A 56 -3.93 -1.97 -17.21
C GLY A 56 -3.93 -1.32 -15.82
N ASN A 57 -2.87 -1.52 -15.03
CA ASN A 57 -2.76 -0.94 -13.70
C ASN A 57 -2.33 0.54 -13.74
N ASN A 58 -2.73 1.29 -12.71
CA ASN A 58 -2.32 2.67 -12.51
C ASN A 58 -2.07 2.93 -11.01
N VAL A 59 -0.90 3.46 -10.67
CA VAL A 59 -0.52 3.79 -9.28
C VAL A 59 -1.07 5.14 -8.81
N GLY A 60 -1.50 6.01 -9.73
CA GLY A 60 -1.99 7.36 -9.44
C GLY A 60 -3.15 7.39 -8.42
N PRO A 61 -4.20 6.56 -8.60
CA PRO A 61 -5.27 6.45 -7.60
C PRO A 61 -4.77 6.02 -6.22
N PHE A 62 -3.83 5.07 -6.15
CA PHE A 62 -3.24 4.65 -4.88
C PHE A 62 -2.50 5.80 -4.20
N VAL A 63 -1.58 6.47 -4.92
CA VAL A 63 -0.82 7.61 -4.40
C VAL A 63 -1.75 8.72 -3.89
N ARG A 64 -2.78 9.05 -4.68
CA ARG A 64 -3.74 10.11 -4.34
C ARG A 64 -4.52 9.79 -3.06
N ILE A 65 -5.07 8.59 -2.95
CA ILE A 65 -5.86 8.20 -1.77
C ILE A 65 -4.97 8.04 -0.54
N THR A 66 -3.80 7.42 -0.68
CA THR A 66 -2.82 7.30 0.41
C THR A 66 -2.43 8.66 0.97
N ASN A 67 -2.09 9.63 0.11
CA ASN A 67 -1.76 10.99 0.55
C ASN A 67 -2.95 11.69 1.22
N TYR A 68 -4.17 11.51 0.70
CA TYR A 68 -5.37 12.04 1.36
C TYR A 68 -5.56 11.45 2.76
N LEU A 69 -5.53 10.12 2.91
CA LEU A 69 -5.68 9.45 4.20
C LEU A 69 -4.62 9.93 5.21
N ARG A 70 -3.35 10.06 4.79
CA ARG A 70 -2.29 10.61 5.63
C ARG A 70 -2.50 12.08 6.00
N SER A 71 -3.05 12.89 5.10
CA SER A 71 -3.33 14.31 5.35
C SER A 71 -4.44 14.54 6.38
N ILE A 72 -5.23 13.51 6.66
CA ILE A 72 -6.23 13.49 7.71
C ILE A 72 -5.78 12.59 8.87
N ASP A 73 -4.47 12.47 9.11
CA ASP A 73 -3.89 11.77 10.26
C ASP A 73 -4.23 10.26 10.36
N LEU A 74 -4.58 9.61 9.25
CA LEU A 74 -4.75 8.16 9.20
C LEU A 74 -3.47 7.45 8.77
N SER A 75 -3.25 6.24 9.30
CA SER A 75 -2.06 5.40 9.08
C SER A 75 -2.04 4.68 7.72
N ALA A 76 -2.31 5.40 6.63
CA ALA A 76 -1.99 4.91 5.29
C ALA A 76 -0.47 4.98 5.06
N PRO A 77 0.12 4.05 4.27
CA PRO A 77 1.56 3.88 4.22
C PRO A 77 2.26 5.12 3.69
N GLU A 78 3.38 5.52 4.30
CA GLU A 78 4.25 6.54 3.71
C GLU A 78 4.73 6.09 2.32
N ILE A 79 4.87 7.04 1.38
CA ILE A 79 5.38 6.78 0.04
C ILE A 79 6.82 7.29 -0.02
N PHE A 80 7.79 6.37 -0.05
CA PHE A 80 9.21 6.69 -0.07
C PHE A 80 9.73 7.02 -1.48
N ALA A 81 9.21 6.36 -2.51
CA ALA A 81 9.59 6.61 -3.90
C ALA A 81 8.47 6.24 -4.89
N THR A 82 8.46 6.87 -6.06
CA THR A 82 7.46 6.62 -7.10
C THR A 82 8.07 6.61 -8.50
N ASP A 83 7.66 5.67 -9.34
CA ASP A 83 7.81 5.73 -10.79
C ASP A 83 6.47 5.36 -11.45
N PRO A 84 5.56 6.34 -11.63
CA PRO A 84 4.24 6.07 -12.19
C PRO A 84 4.25 5.58 -13.62
N ALA A 85 5.26 5.96 -14.42
CA ALA A 85 5.38 5.54 -15.81
C ALA A 85 5.64 4.03 -15.92
N GLN A 86 6.38 3.48 -14.95
CA GLN A 86 6.62 2.04 -14.84
C GLN A 86 5.66 1.35 -13.86
N GLY A 87 4.76 2.08 -13.21
CA GLY A 87 3.82 1.52 -12.23
C GLY A 87 4.50 0.95 -10.99
N LEU A 88 5.52 1.64 -10.47
CA LEU A 88 6.27 1.21 -9.29
C LEU A 88 6.15 2.22 -8.15
N LEU A 89 6.02 1.73 -6.92
CA LEU A 89 6.10 2.53 -5.69
C LEU A 89 6.97 1.81 -4.66
N ILE A 90 7.75 2.56 -3.88
CA ILE A 90 8.26 2.08 -2.59
C ILE A 90 7.44 2.73 -1.49
N ILE A 91 6.81 1.91 -0.66
CA ILE A 91 5.92 2.34 0.41
C ILE A 91 6.36 1.75 1.75
N GLU A 92 5.89 2.37 2.83
CA GLU A 92 6.05 1.87 4.19
C GLU A 92 5.53 0.44 4.34
N ASP A 93 6.25 -0.36 5.13
CA ASP A 93 5.80 -1.67 5.56
C ASP A 93 5.07 -1.55 6.91
N LEU A 94 3.74 -1.71 6.88
CA LEU A 94 2.88 -1.63 8.08
C LEU A 94 2.92 -2.92 8.94
N GLY A 95 3.77 -3.90 8.58
CA GLY A 95 3.95 -5.14 9.33
C GLY A 95 2.92 -6.22 8.99
N ASP A 96 2.90 -7.27 9.82
CA ASP A 96 2.17 -8.53 9.55
C ASP A 96 0.99 -8.80 10.51
N ALA A 97 0.72 -7.85 11.41
CA ALA A 97 -0.28 -7.95 12.46
C ALA A 97 -1.71 -7.72 11.92
N LEU A 98 -2.13 -8.54 10.95
CA LEU A 98 -3.50 -8.53 10.43
C LEU A 98 -4.49 -8.77 11.57
N PHE A 99 -5.55 -7.98 11.65
CA PHE A 99 -6.59 -8.13 12.69
C PHE A 99 -7.10 -9.57 12.76
N ALA A 100 -7.36 -10.21 11.63
CA ALA A 100 -7.80 -11.61 11.58
C ALA A 100 -6.80 -12.58 12.26
N ARG A 101 -5.49 -12.34 12.13
CA ARG A 101 -4.46 -13.18 12.79
C ARG A 101 -4.36 -12.87 14.27
N VAL A 102 -4.41 -11.59 14.64
CA VAL A 102 -4.33 -11.14 16.03
C VAL A 102 -5.52 -11.65 16.82
N VAL A 103 -6.74 -11.49 16.29
CA VAL A 103 -7.97 -11.98 16.91
C VAL A 103 -7.95 -13.51 17.03
N ALA A 104 -7.53 -14.24 15.99
CA ALA A 104 -7.44 -15.70 16.08
C ALA A 104 -6.45 -16.20 17.15
N GLN A 105 -5.46 -15.39 17.53
CA GLN A 105 -4.52 -15.70 18.62
C GLN A 105 -5.08 -15.29 19.99
N ASP A 106 -5.81 -14.19 20.06
CA ASP A 106 -6.47 -13.69 21.27
C ASP A 106 -7.82 -13.04 20.93
N HIS A 107 -8.91 -13.79 21.14
CA HIS A 107 -10.27 -13.31 20.86
C HIS A 107 -10.68 -12.12 21.72
N THR A 108 -10.01 -11.86 22.86
CA THR A 108 -10.33 -10.68 23.69
C THR A 108 -9.98 -9.37 22.99
N LEU A 109 -9.14 -9.43 21.94
CA LEU A 109 -8.77 -8.28 21.12
C LEU A 109 -9.78 -7.96 20.02
N GLU A 110 -10.78 -8.80 19.78
CA GLU A 110 -11.76 -8.57 18.70
C GLU A 110 -12.51 -7.24 18.89
N GLU A 111 -13.16 -7.06 20.04
CA GLU A 111 -13.91 -5.85 20.36
C GLU A 111 -13.05 -4.57 20.28
N PRO A 112 -11.88 -4.46 20.95
CA PRO A 112 -11.08 -3.23 20.89
C PRO A 112 -10.53 -2.95 19.47
N LEU A 113 -10.15 -3.98 18.70
CA LEU A 113 -9.66 -3.78 17.33
C LEU A 113 -10.78 -3.31 16.40
N TYR A 114 -11.97 -3.91 16.46
CA TYR A 114 -13.12 -3.47 15.67
C TYR A 114 -13.63 -2.08 16.11
N THR A 115 -13.50 -1.75 17.39
CA THR A 115 -13.78 -0.39 17.89
C THR A 115 -12.82 0.61 17.25
N ALA A 116 -11.50 0.35 17.27
CA ALA A 116 -10.51 1.22 16.64
C ALA A 116 -10.72 1.36 15.11
N ALA A 117 -11.11 0.29 14.42
CA ALA A 117 -11.47 0.36 13.00
C ALA A 117 -12.71 1.22 12.77
N THR A 118 -13.70 1.13 13.66
CA THR A 118 -14.92 1.97 13.59
C THR A 118 -14.59 3.44 13.85
N ASP A 119 -13.75 3.74 14.84
CA ASP A 119 -13.27 5.09 15.11
C ASP A 119 -12.50 5.67 13.92
N THR A 120 -11.72 4.84 13.22
CA THR A 120 -11.06 5.21 11.96
C THR A 120 -12.08 5.63 10.89
N LEU A 121 -13.19 4.89 10.75
CA LEU A 121 -14.26 5.23 9.80
C LEU A 121 -15.01 6.50 10.20
N LEU A 122 -15.27 6.70 11.49
CA LEU A 122 -15.88 7.93 12.00
C LEU A 122 -15.00 9.14 11.71
N HIS A 123 -13.69 9.02 11.93
CA HIS A 123 -12.72 10.06 11.61
C HIS A 123 -12.70 10.36 10.10
N LEU A 124 -12.65 9.32 9.26
CA LEU A 124 -12.72 9.45 7.80
C LEU A 124 -14.03 10.13 7.34
N HIS A 125 -15.16 9.79 7.93
CA HIS A 125 -16.47 10.38 7.59
C HIS A 125 -16.59 11.85 7.97
N ASN A 126 -15.88 12.30 9.00
CA ASN A 126 -15.88 13.71 9.43
C ASN A 126 -14.93 14.58 8.61
N ALA A 127 -14.00 13.98 7.87
CA ALA A 127 -13.09 14.70 6.98
C ALA A 127 -13.77 15.09 5.66
N ALA A 128 -13.35 16.22 5.08
CA ALA A 128 -13.80 16.61 3.75
C ALA A 128 -13.28 15.62 2.70
N PRO A 129 -14.16 14.93 1.94
CA PRO A 129 -13.70 13.90 1.01
C PRO A 129 -12.95 14.54 -0.17
N PRO A 130 -11.96 13.84 -0.75
CA PRO A 130 -11.34 14.28 -1.98
C PRO A 130 -12.37 14.15 -3.10
N THR A 131 -12.19 14.87 -4.21
CA THR A 131 -13.09 14.75 -5.37
C THR A 131 -13.09 13.31 -5.89
N LEU A 132 -14.20 12.61 -5.78
CA LEU A 132 -14.38 11.24 -6.25
C LEU A 132 -15.67 11.17 -7.05
N THR A 133 -15.73 10.23 -8.00
CA THR A 133 -17.00 9.88 -8.64
C THR A 133 -17.94 9.39 -7.56
N THR A 134 -19.18 9.91 -7.55
CA THR A 134 -20.21 9.45 -6.64
C THR A 134 -20.52 7.99 -6.90
N TYR A 135 -20.55 7.19 -5.84
CA TYR A 135 -21.05 5.84 -5.91
C TYR A 135 -22.57 5.88 -5.78
N ASP A 136 -23.26 5.92 -6.92
CA ASP A 136 -24.71 6.01 -7.01
C ASP A 136 -25.28 4.86 -7.87
N ALA A 137 -26.61 4.83 -7.99
CA ALA A 137 -27.32 3.77 -8.71
C ALA A 137 -26.90 3.66 -10.19
N THR A 138 -26.39 4.74 -10.81
CA THR A 138 -25.93 4.72 -12.20
C THR A 138 -24.59 4.00 -12.36
N VAL A 139 -23.79 3.92 -11.30
CA VAL A 139 -22.50 3.19 -11.28
C VAL A 139 -22.67 1.72 -10.87
N MET A 140 -23.84 1.35 -10.30
CA MET A 140 -24.14 -0.02 -9.85
C MET A 140 -24.71 -0.94 -10.95
N THR A 141 -25.01 -0.42 -12.14
CA THR A 141 -25.53 -1.16 -13.30
C THR A 141 -24.44 -1.55 -14.27
#